data_AF-A0A135VDU8-F1
#
_entry.id   AF-A0A135VDU8-F1
#
_cell.length_a   1.000
_cell.length_b   1.000
_cell.length_c   1.000
_cell.angle_alpha   90.00
_cell.angle_beta   90.00
_cell.angle_gamma   90.00
#
_symmetry.space_group_name_H-M   'P 1'
#
loop_
_entity.id
_entity.type
_entity.pdbx_description
1 polymer ?
#
loop_
_entity_poly.entity_id
_entity_poly.type
_entity_poly.pdbx_seq_one_letter_code
_entity_poly.pdbx_strand_id
1 'polypeptide(L)'
;MSSDEIETDEDMIKQAKQLLLLTDLVDKYPQVVSRRVAGLVYILIGGGISFATLILMSLQNLIGPGDPFLVNIGFVIISLVFSWVIGFRLIVPLTQSYPAEPSRSEGGGLILVLWGVIGVAIVVSSLVLFQMGLHLLFPSILQFIMGFGFTINYLAGRRSSTYDFYSREHLYFSIAIFLSIIPMLIFLEAAYLILIVVDMGGIYIIGIFMLITAERLLLESKRQG
;
A
#
# COMPACT_ATOMS: atom_id res chain seq x y z
N MET A 1 42.22 39.84 -18.14
CA MET A 1 41.43 38.60 -18.19
C MET A 1 41.46 38.15 -19.63
N SER A 2 42.17 37.08 -19.91
CA SER A 2 42.22 36.50 -21.27
C SER A 2 40.87 35.81 -21.56
N SER A 3 40.53 35.69 -22.84
CA SER A 3 39.37 34.90 -23.28
C SER A 3 39.39 33.46 -22.74
N ASP A 4 40.58 32.91 -22.58
CA ASP A 4 40.80 31.53 -22.16
C ASP A 4 40.46 31.30 -20.67
N GLU A 5 40.64 32.32 -19.81
CA GLU A 5 40.25 32.28 -18.40
C GLU A 5 38.71 32.32 -18.23
N ILE A 6 38.00 33.01 -19.12
CA ILE A 6 36.53 33.12 -19.08
C ILE A 6 35.88 31.79 -19.53
N GLU A 7 36.43 31.14 -20.55
CA GLU A 7 35.97 29.82 -21.01
C GLU A 7 36.18 28.73 -19.96
N THR A 8 37.30 28.77 -19.21
CA THR A 8 37.56 27.79 -18.14
C THR A 8 36.66 27.98 -16.93
N ASP A 9 36.35 29.22 -16.55
CA ASP A 9 35.42 29.50 -15.46
C ASP A 9 33.98 29.09 -15.80
N GLU A 10 33.50 29.33 -17.04
CA GLU A 10 32.18 28.88 -17.47
C GLU A 10 32.03 27.35 -17.48
N ASP A 11 33.05 26.63 -17.94
CA ASP A 11 33.05 25.16 -17.95
C ASP A 11 33.14 24.58 -16.52
N MET A 12 33.90 25.20 -15.62
CA MET A 12 33.93 24.80 -14.21
C MET A 12 32.57 25.02 -13.52
N ILE A 13 31.91 26.14 -13.77
CA ILE A 13 30.56 26.43 -13.24
C ILE A 13 29.56 25.41 -13.80
N LYS A 14 29.68 25.04 -15.07
CA LYS A 14 28.80 24.06 -15.72
C LYS A 14 28.99 22.66 -15.15
N GLN A 15 30.23 22.23 -14.91
CA GLN A 15 30.53 20.96 -14.25
C GLN A 15 30.04 20.93 -12.79
N ALA A 16 30.21 22.02 -12.05
CA ALA A 16 29.70 22.15 -10.68
C ALA A 16 28.17 22.06 -10.62
N LYS A 17 27.46 22.70 -11.57
CA LYS A 17 26.00 22.56 -11.71
C LYS A 17 25.59 21.14 -12.04
N GLN A 18 26.31 20.45 -12.94
CA GLN A 18 26.03 19.05 -13.27
C GLN A 18 26.24 18.13 -12.06
N LEU A 19 27.28 18.36 -11.26
CA LEU A 19 27.54 17.60 -10.03
C LEU A 19 26.47 17.82 -8.96
N LEU A 20 26.00 19.05 -8.78
CA LEU A 20 24.87 19.36 -7.89
C LEU A 20 23.60 18.65 -8.34
N LEU A 21 23.29 18.69 -9.63
CA LEU A 21 22.11 18.04 -10.21
C LEU A 21 22.19 16.51 -10.10
N LEU A 22 23.40 15.94 -10.23
CA LEU A 22 23.65 14.52 -10.02
C LEU A 22 23.44 14.12 -8.55
N THR A 23 23.89 14.96 -7.62
CA THR A 23 23.75 14.73 -6.17
C THR A 23 22.27 14.76 -5.76
N ASP A 24 21.52 15.76 -6.23
CA ASP A 24 20.06 15.85 -6.02
C ASP A 24 19.31 14.64 -6.60
N LEU A 25 19.76 14.13 -7.75
CA LEU A 25 19.21 12.92 -8.36
C LEU A 25 19.48 11.68 -7.50
N VAL A 26 20.70 11.52 -6.99
CA VAL A 26 21.09 10.40 -6.13
C VAL A 26 20.31 10.41 -4.82
N ASP A 27 20.07 11.58 -4.23
CA ASP A 27 19.34 11.70 -2.96
C ASP A 27 17.83 11.42 -3.10
N LYS A 28 17.22 11.77 -4.24
CA LYS A 28 15.79 11.53 -4.49
C LYS A 28 15.49 10.17 -5.11
N TYR A 29 16.48 9.51 -5.73
CA TYR A 29 16.28 8.22 -6.39
C TYR A 29 15.76 7.10 -5.46
N PRO A 30 16.27 6.93 -4.22
CA PRO A 30 15.72 5.96 -3.27
C PRO A 30 14.23 6.17 -2.97
N GLN A 31 13.77 7.43 -2.94
CA GLN A 31 12.36 7.76 -2.71
C GLN A 31 11.49 7.32 -3.90
N VAL A 32 11.99 7.47 -5.12
CA VAL A 32 11.31 7.03 -6.34
C VAL A 32 11.20 5.51 -6.39
N VAL A 33 12.28 4.81 -6.04
CA VAL A 33 12.29 3.34 -5.97
C VAL A 33 11.32 2.87 -4.90
N SER A 34 11.38 3.41 -3.68
CA SER A 34 10.43 3.11 -2.61
C SER A 34 8.98 3.30 -3.06
N ARG A 35 8.70 4.30 -3.90
CA ARG A 35 7.34 4.61 -4.39
C ARG A 35 6.84 3.61 -5.38
N ARG A 36 7.73 3.20 -6.29
CA ARG A 36 7.42 2.12 -7.21
C ARG A 36 7.20 0.81 -6.48
N VAL A 37 8.05 0.49 -5.50
CA VAL A 37 7.91 -0.74 -4.70
C VAL A 37 6.59 -0.72 -3.93
N ALA A 38 6.26 0.35 -3.22
CA ALA A 38 4.99 0.49 -2.52
C ALA A 38 3.79 0.36 -3.47
N GLY A 39 3.81 1.04 -4.62
CA GLY A 39 2.75 0.94 -5.63
C GLY A 39 2.59 -0.49 -6.16
N LEU A 40 3.69 -1.19 -6.43
CA LEU A 40 3.68 -2.61 -6.80
C LEU A 40 3.12 -3.49 -5.68
N VAL A 41 3.48 -3.23 -4.43
CA VAL A 41 2.95 -3.95 -3.26
C VAL A 41 1.42 -3.82 -3.21
N TYR A 42 0.89 -2.60 -3.35
CA TYR A 42 -0.56 -2.37 -3.37
C TYR A 42 -1.24 -3.15 -4.50
N ILE A 43 -0.71 -3.09 -5.72
CA ILE A 43 -1.25 -3.85 -6.86
C ILE A 43 -1.18 -5.36 -6.64
N LEU A 44 -0.09 -5.86 -6.07
CA LEU A 44 0.08 -7.28 -5.76
C LEU A 44 -0.86 -7.75 -4.66
N ILE A 45 -1.09 -6.94 -3.63
CA ILE A 45 -2.06 -7.25 -2.57
C ILE A 45 -3.48 -7.29 -3.17
N GLY A 46 -3.89 -6.23 -3.88
CA GLY A 46 -5.20 -6.16 -4.51
C GLY A 46 -5.43 -7.30 -5.52
N GLY A 47 -4.45 -7.54 -6.38
CA GLY A 47 -4.51 -8.61 -7.39
C GLY A 47 -4.40 -10.01 -6.81
N GLY A 48 -3.54 -10.21 -5.82
CA GLY A 48 -3.37 -11.49 -5.13
C GLY A 48 -4.64 -11.90 -4.39
N ILE A 49 -5.26 -10.98 -3.64
CA ILE A 49 -6.53 -11.24 -2.95
C ILE A 49 -7.64 -11.48 -3.96
N SER A 50 -7.75 -10.68 -5.02
CA SER A 50 -8.76 -10.86 -6.06
C SER A 50 -8.62 -12.21 -6.77
N PHE A 51 -7.40 -12.60 -7.12
CA PHE A 51 -7.11 -13.87 -7.78
C PHE A 51 -7.38 -15.07 -6.86
N ALA A 52 -6.98 -15.00 -5.59
CA ALA A 52 -7.28 -16.02 -4.59
C ALA A 52 -8.80 -16.19 -4.39
N THR A 53 -9.54 -15.07 -4.37
CA THR A 53 -11.01 -15.07 -4.25
C THR A 53 -11.67 -15.71 -5.46
N LEU A 54 -11.21 -15.41 -6.68
CA LEU A 54 -11.71 -16.02 -7.91
C LEU A 54 -11.45 -17.52 -7.99
N ILE A 55 -10.25 -17.96 -7.57
CA ILE A 55 -9.93 -19.40 -7.48
C ILE A 55 -10.87 -20.07 -6.48
N LEU A 56 -11.10 -19.46 -5.32
CA LEU A 56 -11.99 -20.02 -4.31
C LEU A 56 -13.42 -20.19 -4.83
N MET A 57 -14.00 -19.13 -5.41
CA MET A 57 -15.35 -19.17 -5.97
C MET A 57 -15.47 -20.24 -7.07
N SER A 58 -14.42 -20.37 -7.89
CA SER A 58 -14.36 -21.38 -8.95
C SER A 58 -14.25 -22.80 -8.39
N LEU A 59 -13.49 -23.01 -7.30
CA LEU A 59 -13.38 -24.30 -6.61
C LEU A 59 -14.70 -24.70 -5.92
N GLN A 60 -15.39 -23.75 -5.28
CA GLN A 60 -16.69 -23.99 -4.64
C GLN A 60 -17.73 -24.47 -5.67
N ASN A 61 -17.74 -23.88 -6.86
CA ASN A 61 -18.62 -24.32 -7.95
C ASN A 61 -18.25 -25.71 -8.50
N LEU A 62 -16.99 -26.12 -8.42
CA LEU A 62 -16.51 -27.39 -8.97
C LEU A 62 -16.66 -28.57 -7.99
N ILE A 63 -16.45 -28.33 -6.70
CA ILE A 63 -16.42 -29.38 -5.65
C ILE A 63 -17.83 -29.61 -5.05
N GLY A 64 -18.79 -28.74 -5.36
CA GLY A 64 -20.11 -28.74 -4.73
C GLY A 64 -20.05 -28.15 -3.31
N PRO A 65 -21.16 -28.19 -2.54
CA PRO A 65 -21.18 -27.74 -1.15
C PRO A 65 -20.42 -28.76 -0.27
N GLY A 66 -19.10 -28.81 -0.42
CA GLY A 66 -18.22 -29.45 0.55
C GLY A 66 -18.35 -28.78 1.91
N ASP A 67 -17.81 -29.42 2.96
CA ASP A 67 -17.84 -28.87 4.31
C ASP A 67 -17.33 -27.40 4.30
N PRO A 68 -18.20 -26.41 4.64
CA PRO A 68 -17.85 -25.00 4.63
C PRO A 68 -16.60 -24.70 5.47
N PHE A 69 -16.35 -25.51 6.50
CA PHE A 69 -15.18 -25.38 7.36
C PHE A 69 -13.87 -25.68 6.61
N LEU A 70 -13.81 -26.77 5.84
CA LEU A 70 -12.63 -27.15 5.06
C LEU A 70 -12.34 -26.14 3.94
N VAL A 71 -13.38 -25.62 3.30
CA VAL A 71 -13.24 -24.60 2.26
C VAL A 71 -12.69 -23.29 2.82
N ASN A 72 -13.20 -22.84 3.98
CA ASN A 72 -12.72 -21.63 4.64
C ASN A 72 -11.28 -21.79 5.17
N ILE A 73 -10.92 -22.94 5.71
CA ILE A 73 -9.54 -23.23 6.13
C ILE A 73 -8.61 -23.25 4.91
N GLY A 74 -9.01 -23.93 3.83
CA GLY A 74 -8.26 -23.94 2.57
C GLY A 74 -8.03 -22.53 2.03
N PHE A 75 -9.06 -21.67 2.07
CA PHE A 75 -8.96 -20.27 1.69
C PHE A 75 -7.95 -19.50 2.54
N VAL A 76 -8.03 -19.63 3.87
CA VAL A 76 -7.12 -18.95 4.79
C VAL A 76 -5.68 -19.40 4.57
N ILE A 77 -5.44 -20.71 4.41
CA ILE A 77 -4.11 -21.26 4.15
C ILE A 77 -3.58 -20.79 2.80
N ILE A 78 -4.37 -20.86 1.72
CA ILE A 78 -3.96 -20.39 0.39
C ILE A 78 -3.67 -18.89 0.43
N SER A 79 -4.52 -18.10 1.08
CA SER A 79 -4.32 -16.65 1.22
C SER A 79 -3.06 -16.32 2.02
N LEU A 80 -2.76 -17.09 3.09
CA LEU A 80 -1.51 -16.98 3.85
C LEU A 80 -0.30 -17.36 3.00
N VAL A 81 -0.38 -18.42 2.20
CA VAL A 81 0.71 -18.83 1.30
C VAL A 81 0.96 -17.78 0.22
N PHE A 82 -0.08 -17.26 -0.42
CA PHE A 82 0.05 -16.16 -1.38
C PHE A 82 0.60 -14.90 -0.73
N SER A 83 0.09 -14.53 0.45
CA SER A 83 0.61 -13.41 1.24
C SER A 83 2.09 -13.60 1.60
N TRP A 84 2.50 -14.82 1.97
CA TRP A 84 3.89 -15.17 2.24
C TRP A 84 4.78 -15.09 1.00
N VAL A 85 4.32 -15.61 -0.16
CA VAL A 85 5.06 -15.54 -1.42
C VAL A 85 5.23 -14.09 -1.87
N ILE A 86 4.17 -13.28 -1.79
CA ILE A 86 4.23 -11.86 -2.13
C ILE A 86 5.17 -11.13 -1.16
N GLY A 87 5.00 -11.33 0.14
CA GLY A 87 5.77 -10.69 1.21
C GLY A 87 7.27 -11.02 1.14
N PHE A 88 7.65 -12.28 1.24
CA PHE A 88 9.05 -12.69 1.36
C PHE A 88 9.78 -12.73 0.01
N ARG A 89 9.10 -13.07 -1.08
CA ARG A 89 9.77 -13.33 -2.37
C ARG A 89 9.79 -12.13 -3.31
N LEU A 90 8.79 -11.24 -3.23
CA LEU A 90 8.77 -10.01 -4.02
C LEU A 90 9.15 -8.79 -3.20
N ILE A 91 8.50 -8.54 -2.07
CA ILE A 91 8.64 -7.26 -1.36
C ILE A 91 10.02 -7.13 -0.69
N VAL A 92 10.49 -8.15 0.02
CA VAL A 92 11.77 -8.11 0.76
C VAL A 92 13.00 -7.88 -0.16
N PRO A 93 13.17 -8.57 -1.31
CA PRO A 93 14.30 -8.29 -2.20
C PRO A 93 14.26 -6.89 -2.83
N LEU A 94 13.05 -6.42 -3.16
CA LEU A 94 12.84 -5.08 -3.75
C LEU A 94 13.21 -3.96 -2.77
N THR A 95 13.00 -4.15 -1.46
CA THR A 95 13.37 -3.17 -0.43
C THR A 95 14.85 -3.24 -0.02
N GLN A 96 15.49 -4.42 -0.12
CA GLN A 96 16.92 -4.59 0.19
C GLN A 96 17.86 -4.04 -0.90
N SER A 97 17.37 -3.87 -2.12
CA SER A 97 18.19 -3.42 -3.27
C SER A 97 18.61 -1.94 -3.17
N TYR A 98 17.87 -1.14 -2.41
CA TYR A 98 18.15 0.27 -2.15
C TYR A 98 17.87 0.57 -0.68
N PRO A 99 18.78 0.25 0.25
CA PRO A 99 18.59 0.52 1.66
C PRO A 99 18.58 2.04 1.87
N ALA A 100 17.39 2.61 2.04
CA ALA A 100 17.28 3.85 2.78
C ALA A 100 17.68 3.50 4.22
N GLU A 101 18.72 4.12 4.77
CA GLU A 101 19.05 3.95 6.19
C GLU A 101 17.79 4.33 6.98
N PRO A 102 17.15 3.38 7.68
CA PRO A 102 15.98 3.71 8.47
C PRO A 102 16.47 4.67 9.54
N SER A 103 16.02 5.93 9.50
CA SER A 103 16.42 6.87 10.53
C SER A 103 15.92 6.29 11.86
N ARG A 104 16.82 6.19 12.86
CA ARG A 104 16.57 5.51 14.14
C ARG A 104 15.32 6.03 14.90
N SER A 105 14.67 7.09 14.42
CA SER A 105 13.44 7.69 14.96
C SER A 105 12.12 7.26 14.28
N GLU A 106 12.14 6.41 13.24
CA GLU A 106 11.00 6.30 12.30
C GLU A 106 9.77 5.49 12.73
N GLY A 107 9.70 4.93 13.95
CA GLY A 107 8.45 4.33 14.46
C GLY A 107 7.92 3.11 13.68
N GLY A 108 8.68 2.56 12.72
CA GLY A 108 8.26 1.43 11.86
C GLY A 108 7.86 0.18 12.64
N GLY A 109 8.51 -0.11 13.78
CA GLY A 109 8.13 -1.22 14.65
C GLY A 109 6.74 -1.05 15.29
N LEU A 110 6.36 0.19 15.62
CA LEU A 110 5.05 0.47 16.22
C LEU A 110 3.93 0.31 15.18
N ILE A 111 4.17 0.70 13.93
CA ILE A 111 3.22 0.47 12.82
C ILE A 111 2.98 -1.03 12.61
N LEU A 112 4.03 -1.85 12.63
CA LEU A 112 3.91 -3.30 12.50
C LEU A 112 3.08 -3.91 13.64
N VAL A 113 3.32 -3.49 14.89
CA VAL A 113 2.54 -3.96 16.05
C VAL A 113 1.07 -3.55 15.93
N LEU A 114 0.78 -2.31 15.51
CA LEU A 114 -0.59 -1.84 15.30
C LEU A 114 -1.31 -2.65 14.21
N TRP A 115 -0.65 -2.94 13.09
CA TRP A 115 -1.22 -3.82 12.06
C TRP A 115 -1.42 -5.25 12.54
N GLY A 116 -0.55 -5.76 13.42
CA GLY A 116 -0.74 -7.03 14.10
C GLY A 116 -2.02 -7.04 14.96
N VAL A 117 -2.24 -6.00 15.75
CA VAL A 117 -3.46 -5.84 16.58
C VAL A 117 -4.71 -5.73 15.70
N ILE A 118 -4.65 -4.95 14.62
CA ILE A 118 -5.73 -4.83 13.62
C ILE A 118 -6.04 -6.20 12.99
N GLY A 119 -5.03 -6.96 12.60
CA GLY A 119 -5.20 -8.31 12.05
C GLY A 119 -5.90 -9.26 13.03
N VAL A 120 -5.49 -9.24 14.30
CA VAL A 120 -6.17 -10.02 15.36
C VAL A 120 -7.62 -9.56 15.52
N ALA A 121 -7.89 -8.25 15.51
CA ALA A 121 -9.25 -7.73 15.59
C ALA A 121 -10.15 -8.19 14.43
N ILE A 122 -9.61 -8.29 13.21
CA ILE A 122 -10.33 -8.84 12.04
C ILE A 122 -10.68 -10.32 12.25
N VAL A 123 -9.73 -11.12 12.74
CA VAL A 123 -9.97 -12.55 13.00
C VAL A 123 -10.98 -12.76 14.13
N VAL A 124 -10.87 -12.02 15.23
CA VAL A 124 -11.80 -12.13 16.36
C VAL A 124 -13.20 -11.65 15.95
N SER A 125 -13.31 -10.52 15.25
CA SER A 125 -14.61 -10.01 14.78
C SER A 125 -15.27 -10.96 13.77
N SER A 126 -14.50 -11.58 12.87
CA SER A 126 -15.06 -12.59 11.96
C SER A 126 -15.62 -13.78 12.74
N LEU A 127 -14.85 -14.37 13.67
CA LEU A 127 -15.32 -15.50 14.46
C LEU A 127 -16.62 -15.18 15.23
N VAL A 128 -16.66 -14.02 15.91
CA VAL A 128 -17.84 -13.60 16.70
C VAL A 128 -19.05 -13.38 15.80
N LEU A 129 -18.93 -12.61 14.72
CA LEU A 129 -20.07 -12.26 13.87
C LEU A 129 -20.64 -13.48 13.13
N PHE A 130 -19.77 -14.36 12.63
CA PHE A 130 -20.21 -15.57 11.96
C PHE A 130 -20.86 -16.56 12.93
N GLN A 131 -20.35 -16.71 14.16
CA GLN A 131 -20.99 -17.55 15.19
C GLN A 131 -22.36 -17.01 15.64
N MET A 132 -22.52 -15.69 15.69
CA MET A 132 -23.80 -15.05 16.05
C MET A 132 -24.79 -14.97 14.87
N GLY A 133 -24.43 -15.47 13.68
CA GLY A 133 -25.26 -15.38 12.47
C GLY A 133 -25.32 -13.98 11.85
N LEU A 134 -24.56 -13.01 12.36
CA LEU A 134 -24.51 -11.61 11.92
C LEU A 134 -23.50 -11.36 10.78
N HIS A 135 -23.32 -12.35 9.92
CA HIS A 135 -22.36 -12.32 8.81
C HIS A 135 -22.53 -11.13 7.85
N LEU A 136 -23.75 -10.62 7.68
CA LEU A 136 -24.03 -9.42 6.85
C LEU A 136 -23.44 -8.12 7.40
N LEU A 137 -23.10 -8.06 8.69
CA LEU A 137 -22.45 -6.89 9.31
C LEU A 137 -20.93 -6.96 9.23
N PHE A 138 -20.36 -8.12 8.87
CA PHE A 138 -18.91 -8.30 8.80
C PHE A 138 -18.24 -7.33 7.81
N PRO A 139 -18.77 -7.08 6.59
CA PRO A 139 -18.16 -6.11 5.68
C PRO A 139 -18.02 -4.72 6.30
N SER A 140 -19.08 -4.19 6.92
CA SER A 140 -19.06 -2.86 7.55
C SER A 140 -18.07 -2.78 8.71
N ILE A 141 -17.96 -3.84 9.52
CA ILE A 141 -17.02 -3.91 10.64
C ILE A 141 -15.58 -4.02 10.13
N LEU A 142 -15.35 -4.83 9.09
CA LEU A 142 -14.06 -4.91 8.42
C LEU A 142 -13.65 -3.56 7.83
N GLN A 143 -14.58 -2.88 7.15
CA GLN A 143 -14.40 -1.53 6.58
C GLN A 143 -13.98 -0.53 7.66
N PHE A 144 -14.64 -0.55 8.82
CA PHE A 144 -14.31 0.30 9.96
C PHE A 144 -12.88 0.04 10.46
N ILE A 145 -12.54 -1.23 10.67
CA ILE A 145 -11.20 -1.65 11.13
C ILE A 145 -10.12 -1.24 10.12
N MET A 146 -10.34 -1.48 8.83
CA MET A 146 -9.43 -1.09 7.74
C MET A 146 -9.27 0.43 7.65
N GLY A 147 -10.36 1.19 7.83
CA GLY A 147 -10.36 2.65 7.85
C GLY A 147 -9.41 3.20 8.93
N PHE A 148 -9.47 2.63 10.15
CA PHE A 148 -8.51 2.95 11.21
C PHE A 148 -7.07 2.61 10.83
N GLY A 149 -6.83 1.44 10.21
CA GLY A 149 -5.50 1.05 9.73
C GLY A 149 -4.90 2.06 8.75
N PHE A 150 -5.68 2.52 7.78
CA PHE A 150 -5.23 3.54 6.81
C PHE A 150 -5.04 4.92 7.44
N THR A 151 -5.88 5.30 8.40
CA THR A 151 -5.69 6.55 9.17
C THR A 151 -4.41 6.51 10.01
N ILE A 152 -4.10 5.36 10.63
CA ILE A 152 -2.84 5.16 11.36
C ILE A 152 -1.64 5.30 10.41
N ASN A 153 -1.71 4.70 9.22
CA ASN A 153 -0.67 4.84 8.20
C ASN A 153 -0.47 6.30 7.77
N TYR A 154 -1.56 7.07 7.62
CA TYR A 154 -1.48 8.51 7.36
C TYR A 154 -0.77 9.26 8.50
N LEU A 155 -1.20 9.05 9.76
CA LEU A 155 -0.65 9.74 10.92
C LEU A 155 0.82 9.42 11.14
N ALA A 156 1.21 8.15 10.96
CA ALA A 156 2.60 7.72 11.06
C ALA A 156 3.44 8.27 9.90
N GLY A 157 2.91 8.23 8.67
CA GLY A 157 3.55 8.78 7.48
C GLY A 157 3.80 10.28 7.58
N ARG A 158 2.88 11.06 8.18
CA ARG A 158 3.04 12.51 8.38
C ARG A 158 4.15 12.87 9.38
N ARG A 159 4.46 11.99 10.34
CA ARG A 159 5.53 12.23 11.33
C ARG A 159 6.92 12.08 10.73
N SER A 160 7.05 11.34 9.64
CA SER A 160 8.29 11.25 8.88
C SER A 160 8.26 12.28 7.76
N SER A 161 8.92 13.43 7.96
CA SER A 161 8.88 14.60 7.07
C SER A 161 9.31 14.33 5.62
N THR A 162 9.93 13.18 5.38
CA THR A 162 10.42 12.75 4.06
C THR A 162 9.34 12.11 3.17
N TYR A 163 8.15 11.77 3.71
CA TYR A 163 7.13 10.97 3.00
C TYR A 163 5.75 11.66 2.86
N ASP A 164 5.68 12.99 2.88
CA ASP A 164 4.42 13.75 2.95
C ASP A 164 3.42 13.39 1.81
N PHE A 165 3.92 13.03 0.62
CA PHE A 165 3.09 12.65 -0.52
C PHE A 165 2.39 11.28 -0.36
N TYR A 166 3.05 10.29 0.24
CA TYR A 166 2.44 8.99 0.51
C TYR A 166 1.34 9.08 1.55
N SER A 167 1.53 9.95 2.54
CA SER A 167 0.58 10.08 3.64
C SER A 167 -0.83 10.44 3.13
N ARG A 168 -0.93 11.37 2.17
CA ARG A 168 -2.22 11.88 1.68
C ARG A 168 -3.07 10.84 0.96
N GLU A 169 -2.45 9.90 0.25
CA GLU A 169 -3.14 8.80 -0.41
C GLU A 169 -3.86 7.90 0.61
N HIS A 170 -3.19 7.58 1.72
CA HIS A 170 -3.79 6.80 2.81
C HIS A 170 -4.93 7.56 3.49
N LEU A 171 -4.84 8.89 3.60
CA LEU A 171 -5.92 9.73 4.11
C LEU A 171 -7.15 9.67 3.19
N TYR A 172 -6.98 9.97 1.90
CA TYR A 172 -8.10 9.93 0.94
C TYR A 172 -8.74 8.56 0.88
N PHE A 173 -7.93 7.51 0.96
CA PHE A 173 -8.45 6.15 1.00
C PHE A 173 -9.23 5.87 2.27
N SER A 174 -8.70 6.25 3.44
CA SER A 174 -9.42 6.08 4.71
C SER A 174 -10.76 6.81 4.71
N ILE A 175 -10.84 8.01 4.12
CA ILE A 175 -12.09 8.76 3.98
C ILE A 175 -13.08 8.00 3.10
N ALA A 176 -12.65 7.48 1.95
CA ALA A 176 -13.49 6.68 1.07
C ALA A 176 -14.02 5.41 1.77
N ILE A 177 -13.17 4.73 2.54
CA ILE A 177 -13.52 3.55 3.34
C ILE A 177 -14.54 3.90 4.42
N PHE A 178 -14.36 5.00 5.17
CA PHE A 178 -15.35 5.40 6.18
C PHE A 178 -16.69 5.81 5.56
N LEU A 179 -16.65 6.51 4.42
CA LEU A 179 -17.86 6.91 3.71
C LEU A 179 -18.62 5.70 3.14
N SER A 180 -17.93 4.62 2.77
CA SER A 180 -18.58 3.41 2.25
C SER A 180 -19.34 2.61 3.31
N ILE A 181 -19.07 2.83 4.60
CA ILE A 181 -19.83 2.19 5.70
C ILE A 181 -21.32 2.60 5.65
N ILE A 182 -21.61 3.86 5.31
CA ILE A 182 -23.00 4.37 5.27
C ILE A 182 -23.87 3.54 4.30
N PRO A 183 -23.53 3.41 3.01
CA PRO A 183 -24.32 2.59 2.10
C PRO A 183 -24.27 1.10 2.45
N MET A 184 -23.21 0.58 3.06
CA MET A 184 -23.17 -0.83 3.53
C MET A 184 -24.19 -1.11 4.63
N LEU A 185 -24.41 -0.16 5.56
CA LEU A 185 -25.41 -0.31 6.63
C LEU A 185 -26.85 -0.15 6.13
N ILE A 186 -27.05 0.60 5.04
CA ILE A 186 -28.38 0.76 4.41
C ILE A 186 -28.71 -0.45 3.53
N PHE A 187 -27.73 -0.97 2.77
CA PHE A 187 -27.90 -2.07 1.82
C PHE A 187 -27.03 -3.27 2.21
N LEU A 188 -27.42 -3.97 3.27
CA LEU A 188 -26.66 -5.08 3.86
C LEU A 188 -26.32 -6.19 2.85
N GLU A 189 -27.22 -6.52 1.94
CA GLU A 189 -27.01 -7.55 0.92
C GLU A 189 -25.93 -7.15 -0.11
N ALA A 190 -25.75 -5.85 -0.34
CA ALA A 190 -24.73 -5.32 -1.24
C ALA A 190 -23.42 -5.01 -0.51
N ALA A 191 -23.32 -5.21 0.80
CA ALA A 191 -22.18 -4.74 1.60
C ALA A 191 -20.85 -5.35 1.14
N TYR A 192 -20.82 -6.63 0.79
CA TYR A 192 -19.62 -7.29 0.22
C TYR A 192 -19.23 -6.73 -1.16
N LEU A 193 -20.21 -6.40 -2.01
CA LEU A 193 -19.94 -5.78 -3.31
C LEU A 193 -19.30 -4.39 -3.11
N ILE A 194 -19.88 -3.58 -2.22
CA ILE A 194 -19.35 -2.25 -1.89
C ILE A 194 -17.93 -2.37 -1.35
N LEU A 195 -17.68 -3.35 -0.47
CA LEU A 195 -16.36 -3.62 0.09
C LEU A 195 -15.35 -3.92 -1.02
N ILE A 196 -15.67 -4.84 -1.92
CA ILE A 196 -14.79 -5.20 -3.04
C ILE A 196 -14.50 -3.98 -3.91
N VAL A 197 -15.53 -3.22 -4.30
CA VAL A 197 -15.36 -2.05 -5.18
C VAL A 197 -14.50 -0.97 -4.53
N VAL A 198 -14.77 -0.66 -3.26
CA VAL A 198 -14.06 0.41 -2.55
C VAL A 198 -12.65 -0.03 -2.18
N ASP A 199 -12.48 -1.20 -1.57
CA ASP A 199 -11.18 -1.64 -1.08
C ASP A 199 -10.27 -2.09 -2.22
N MET A 200 -10.71 -3.05 -3.04
CA MET A 200 -9.87 -3.56 -4.12
C MET A 200 -9.68 -2.49 -5.20
N GLY A 201 -10.76 -1.82 -5.61
CA GLY A 201 -10.68 -0.74 -6.58
C GLY A 201 -9.80 0.41 -6.08
N GLY A 202 -9.96 0.82 -4.82
CA GLY A 202 -9.14 1.87 -4.20
C GLY A 202 -7.66 1.49 -4.09
N ILE A 203 -7.36 0.27 -3.62
CA ILE A 203 -5.98 -0.27 -3.57
C ILE A 203 -5.33 -0.25 -4.95
N TYR A 204 -6.05 -0.66 -6.00
CA TYR A 204 -5.56 -0.62 -7.36
C TYR A 204 -5.31 0.81 -7.86
N ILE A 205 -6.27 1.71 -7.65
CA ILE A 205 -6.15 3.12 -8.05
C ILE A 205 -4.94 3.77 -7.37
N ILE A 206 -4.76 3.55 -6.06
CA ILE A 206 -3.63 4.09 -5.29
C ILE A 206 -2.32 3.49 -5.78
N GLY A 207 -2.26 2.17 -5.98
CA GLY A 207 -1.06 1.51 -6.48
C GLY A 207 -0.62 2.03 -7.85
N ILE A 208 -1.56 2.17 -8.79
CA ILE A 208 -1.30 2.75 -10.13
C ILE A 208 -0.89 4.22 -10.01
N PHE A 209 -1.58 4.99 -9.17
CA PHE A 209 -1.27 6.40 -8.95
C PHE A 209 0.15 6.57 -8.41
N MET A 210 0.57 5.77 -7.42
CA MET A 210 1.93 5.76 -6.88
C MET A 210 2.97 5.46 -7.97
N LEU A 211 2.70 4.49 -8.86
CA LEU A 211 3.60 4.16 -9.97
C LEU A 211 3.76 5.31 -10.96
N ILE A 212 2.66 5.92 -11.39
CA ILE A 212 2.68 7.04 -12.35
C ILE A 212 3.38 8.26 -11.77
N THR A 213 3.09 8.57 -10.50
CA THR A 213 3.64 9.76 -9.84
C THR A 213 5.08 9.59 -9.34
N ALA A 214 5.61 8.37 -9.31
CA ALA A 214 7.00 8.12 -8.94
C ALA A 214 7.99 8.89 -9.85
N GLU A 215 7.71 8.99 -11.15
CA GLU A 215 8.58 9.73 -12.08
C GLU A 215 8.50 11.25 -11.92
N ARG A 216 7.38 11.78 -11.40
CA ARG A 216 7.24 13.23 -11.16
C ARG A 216 8.21 13.73 -10.09
N LEU A 217 8.57 12.89 -9.11
CA LEU A 217 9.57 13.22 -8.09
C LEU A 217 10.95 13.51 -8.70
N LEU A 218 11.33 12.81 -9.77
CA LEU A 218 12.58 13.08 -10.52
C LEU A 218 12.46 14.35 -11.37
N LEU A 219 11.30 14.59 -11.99
CA LEU A 219 11.09 15.76 -12.84
C LEU A 219 11.02 17.08 -12.07
N GLU A 220 10.47 17.07 -10.86
CA GLU A 220 10.50 18.24 -9.96
C GLU A 220 11.92 18.60 -9.54
N SER A 221 12.80 17.61 -9.35
CA SER A 221 14.23 17.87 -9.09
C SER A 221 14.95 18.53 -10.26
N LYS A 222 14.67 18.08 -11.50
CA LYS A 222 15.26 18.66 -12.72
C LYS A 222 14.83 20.10 -13.01
N ARG A 223 13.72 20.57 -12.43
CA ARG A 223 13.20 21.93 -12.63
C ARG A 223 13.68 22.94 -11.58
N GLN A 224 14.40 22.50 -10.54
CA GLN A 224 14.92 23.36 -9.48
C GLN A 224 16.39 23.81 -9.73
N GLY A 225 17.03 23.35 -10.81
CA GLY A 225 18.41 23.67 -11.18
C GLY A 225 18.54 24.70 -12.31
#